data_AF-A0A2U0RWW3-F1
#
_entry.id   AF-A0A2U0RWW3-F1
#
_cell.length_a   1.000
_cell.length_b   1.000
_cell.length_c   1.000
_cell.angle_alpha   90.00
_cell.angle_beta   90.00
_cell.angle_gamma   90.00
#
_symmetry.space_group_name_H-M   'P 1'
#
loop_
_entity.id
_entity.type
_entity.pdbx_description
1 polymer ?
#
loop_
_entity_poly.entity_id
_entity_poly.type
_entity_poly.pdbx_seq_one_letter_code
_entity_poly.pdbx_strand_id
1 'polypeptide(L)'
;MTECPRCETKVYAPTKTWSMAGRPSRTGERFKLTIGLFTCPKCKKGFREVLGKEKERVTLKGMVNEIKGIERRLMYTLGDLKEKIEKLKLQRSELLDQIEGLKRAGQEKADTLEKEVASLREEVETLKEMLGDY
;
A
#
# COMPACT_ATOMS: atom_id res chain seq x y z
N MET A 1 -5.91 -5.98 -43.62
CA MET A 1 -6.78 -4.88 -44.08
C MET A 1 -7.99 -4.85 -43.17
N THR A 2 -8.32 -3.71 -42.56
CA THR A 2 -9.46 -3.56 -41.65
C THR A 2 -10.22 -2.26 -41.98
N GLU A 3 -11.50 -2.20 -41.66
CA GLU A 3 -12.36 -1.04 -41.93
C GLU A 3 -12.53 -0.20 -40.68
N CYS A 4 -12.44 1.13 -40.82
CA CYS A 4 -12.63 2.02 -39.69
C CYS A 4 -14.08 1.93 -39.18
N PRO A 5 -14.33 1.58 -37.89
CA PRO A 5 -15.68 1.37 -37.37
C PRO A 5 -16.54 2.64 -37.31
N ARG A 6 -15.98 3.80 -37.65
CA ARG A 6 -16.69 5.10 -37.64
C ARG A 6 -16.98 5.65 -39.03
N CYS A 7 -16.17 5.32 -40.03
CA CYS A 7 -16.28 5.94 -41.35
C CYS A 7 -15.92 4.99 -42.51
N GLU A 8 -15.81 3.70 -42.21
CA GLU A 8 -15.66 2.57 -43.15
C GLU A 8 -14.43 2.66 -44.07
N THR A 9 -13.54 3.62 -43.80
CA THR A 9 -12.31 3.79 -44.57
C THR A 9 -11.41 2.60 -44.32
N LYS A 10 -10.96 1.97 -45.40
CA LYS A 10 -10.05 0.83 -45.40
C LYS A 10 -8.66 1.27 -44.94
N VAL A 11 -8.17 0.65 -43.86
CA VAL A 11 -6.85 0.86 -43.29
C VAL A 11 -6.03 -0.41 -43.45
N TYR A 12 -4.86 -0.30 -44.09
CA TYR A 12 -4.07 -1.46 -44.48
C TYR A 12 -3.09 -1.92 -43.39
N ALA A 13 -2.43 -0.98 -42.70
CA ALA A 13 -1.39 -1.26 -41.73
C ALA A 13 -1.74 -0.73 -40.33
N PRO A 14 -1.50 -1.52 -39.27
CA PRO A 14 -1.62 -1.05 -37.89
C PRO A 14 -0.48 -0.08 -37.56
N THR A 15 -0.77 0.93 -36.73
CA THR A 15 0.23 1.83 -36.14
C THR A 15 1.09 1.09 -35.11
N LYS A 16 0.49 0.18 -34.34
CA LYS A 16 1.20 -0.66 -33.34
C LYS A 16 0.58 -2.04 -33.28
N THR A 17 1.40 -3.04 -33.00
CA THR A 17 0.96 -4.41 -32.75
C THR A 17 1.56 -4.92 -31.45
N TRP A 18 0.77 -5.61 -30.64
CA TRP A 18 1.25 -6.32 -29.46
C TRP A 18 0.49 -7.63 -29.27
N SER A 19 1.11 -8.56 -28.56
CA SER A 19 0.46 -9.81 -28.16
C SER A 19 0.12 -9.79 -26.67
N MET A 20 -1.04 -10.34 -26.32
CA MET A 20 -1.43 -10.58 -24.94
C MET A 20 -1.88 -12.03 -24.76
N ALA A 21 -1.34 -12.71 -23.75
CA ALA A 21 -1.82 -14.03 -23.36
C ALA A 21 -3.06 -13.87 -22.48
N GLY A 22 -4.17 -14.51 -22.88
CA GLY A 22 -5.39 -14.57 -22.08
C GLY A 22 -5.25 -15.49 -20.87
N ARG A 23 -6.21 -15.41 -19.94
CA ARG A 23 -6.32 -16.39 -18.85
C ARG A 23 -6.55 -17.79 -19.45
N PRO A 24 -5.92 -18.84 -18.89
CA PRO A 24 -6.21 -20.20 -19.29
C PRO A 24 -7.70 -20.51 -19.09
N SER A 25 -8.30 -21.14 -20.08
CA SER A 25 -9.66 -21.69 -19.99
C SER A 25 -9.72 -22.84 -18.97
N ARG A 26 -10.92 -23.28 -18.60
CA ARG A 26 -11.13 -24.45 -17.73
C ARG A 26 -10.47 -25.73 -18.27
N THR A 27 -10.21 -25.83 -19.58
CA THR A 27 -9.53 -26.94 -20.24
C THR A 27 -8.01 -26.76 -20.34
N GLY A 28 -7.43 -25.72 -19.74
CA GLY A 28 -5.99 -25.45 -19.73
C GLY A 28 -5.45 -24.80 -21.02
N GLU A 29 -6.33 -24.43 -21.95
CA GLU A 29 -5.94 -23.77 -23.19
C GLU A 29 -5.76 -22.27 -22.94
N ARG A 30 -4.60 -21.69 -23.28
CA ARG A 30 -4.38 -20.24 -23.33
C ARG A 30 -4.49 -19.78 -24.77
N PHE A 31 -5.07 -18.61 -25.00
CA PHE A 31 -5.06 -17.97 -26.30
C PHE A 31 -4.16 -16.74 -26.26
N LYS A 32 -3.20 -16.67 -27.17
CA LYS A 32 -2.41 -15.47 -27.42
C LYS A 32 -3.14 -14.66 -28.50
N LEU A 33 -3.66 -13.51 -28.10
CA LEU A 33 -4.31 -12.57 -29.01
C LEU A 33 -3.28 -11.55 -29.48
N THR A 34 -3.14 -11.38 -30.79
CA THR A 34 -2.37 -10.30 -31.39
C THR A 34 -3.34 -9.18 -31.74
N ILE A 35 -3.17 -8.02 -31.12
CA ILE A 35 -4.00 -6.83 -31.35
C ILE A 35 -3.21 -5.82 -32.17
N GLY A 36 -3.87 -5.27 -33.18
CA GLY A 36 -3.40 -4.12 -33.94
C GLY A 36 -4.15 -2.86 -33.52
N LEU A 37 -3.43 -1.80 -33.18
CA LEU A 37 -3.97 -0.45 -33.07
C LEU A 37 -3.83 0.24 -34.43
N PHE A 38 -4.94 0.67 -34.99
CA PHE A 38 -5.03 1.38 -36.26
C PHE A 38 -5.40 2.84 -36.03
N THR A 39 -4.90 3.72 -36.88
CA THR A 39 -5.32 5.12 -36.93
C THR A 39 -5.96 5.38 -38.29
N CYS A 40 -7.22 5.79 -38.30
CA CYS A 40 -7.93 6.06 -39.55
C CYS A 40 -7.38 7.32 -40.24
N PRO A 41 -7.00 7.29 -41.53
CA PRO A 41 -6.51 8.48 -42.22
C PRO A 41 -7.61 9.53 -42.44
N LYS A 42 -8.88 9.10 -42.58
CA LYS A 42 -10.02 10.00 -42.85
C LYS A 42 -10.50 10.73 -41.59
N CYS A 43 -10.75 10.00 -40.50
CA CYS A 43 -11.32 10.59 -39.28
C CYS A 43 -10.32 10.73 -38.12
N LYS A 44 -9.05 10.38 -38.32
CA LYS A 44 -7.94 10.46 -37.35
C LYS A 44 -8.16 9.75 -36.02
N LYS A 45 -9.21 8.92 -35.90
CA LYS A 45 -9.49 8.16 -34.68
C LYS A 45 -8.73 6.83 -34.65
N GLY A 46 -8.25 6.48 -33.46
CA GLY A 46 -7.65 5.19 -33.18
C GLY A 46 -8.71 4.13 -32.91
N PHE A 47 -8.49 2.91 -33.41
CA PHE A 47 -9.32 1.74 -33.09
C PHE A 47 -8.45 0.48 -33.02
N ARG A 48 -8.93 -0.55 -32.31
CA ARG A 48 -8.21 -1.80 -32.12
C ARG A 48 -8.93 -2.93 -32.85
N GLU A 49 -8.16 -3.81 -33.47
CA GLU A 49 -8.66 -4.99 -34.18
C GLU A 49 -7.81 -6.21 -33.79
N VAL A 50 -8.43 -7.38 -33.68
CA VAL A 50 -7.70 -8.62 -33.42
C VAL A 50 -7.11 -9.12 -34.75
N LEU A 51 -5.78 -9.14 -34.84
CA LEU A 51 -5.04 -9.59 -36.02
C LEU A 51 -4.82 -11.10 -36.04
N GLY A 52 -4.81 -11.73 -34.87
CA GLY A 52 -4.57 -13.17 -34.76
C GLY A 52 -4.95 -13.72 -33.39
N LYS A 53 -5.36 -14.99 -33.39
CA LYS A 53 -5.66 -15.77 -32.19
C LYS A 53 -4.92 -17.10 -32.30
N GLU A 54 -3.86 -17.24 -31.52
CA GLU A 54 -3.05 -18.47 -31.48
C GLU A 54 -3.38 -19.26 -30.22
N LYS A 55 -3.57 -20.58 -30.37
CA LYS A 55 -3.83 -21.49 -29.25
C LYS A 55 -2.50 -21.97 -28.68
N GLU A 56 -2.19 -21.50 -27.48
CA GLU A 56 -1.02 -21.90 -26.72
C GLU A 56 -1.41 -23.08 -25.82
N ARG A 57 -0.83 -24.26 -26.07
CA ARG A 57 -1.00 -25.42 -25.19
C ARG A 57 -0.21 -25.16 -23.91
N VAL A 58 -0.89 -24.88 -22.81
CA VAL A 58 -0.22 -24.78 -21.52
C VAL A 58 0.12 -26.18 -21.04
N THR A 59 1.40 -26.43 -20.77
CA THR A 59 1.82 -27.70 -20.18
C THR A 59 1.64 -27.65 -18.66
N LEU A 60 1.21 -28.76 -18.05
CA LEU A 60 1.13 -28.88 -16.59
C LEU A 60 2.45 -28.51 -15.91
N LYS A 61 3.58 -28.86 -16.54
CA LYS A 61 4.93 -28.50 -16.10
C LYS A 61 5.14 -26.99 -15.99
N GLY A 62 4.62 -26.21 -16.95
CA GLY A 62 4.67 -24.75 -16.92
C GLY A 62 3.88 -24.17 -15.75
N MET A 63 2.65 -24.65 -15.53
CA MET A 63 1.82 -24.22 -14.40
C MET A 63 2.47 -24.54 -13.06
N VAL A 64 3.05 -25.72 -12.91
CA VAL A 64 3.78 -26.12 -11.68
C VAL A 64 4.96 -25.18 -11.42
N ASN A 65 5.69 -24.77 -12.45
CA ASN A 65 6.79 -23.81 -12.31
C ASN A 65 6.30 -22.41 -11.92
N GLU A 66 5.18 -21.94 -12.48
CA GLU A 66 4.52 -20.69 -12.08
C GLU A 66 4.13 -20.73 -10.60
N ILE A 67 3.48 -21.82 -10.16
CA ILE A 67 3.06 -22.05 -8.76
C ILE A 67 4.27 -22.03 -7.82
N LYS A 68 5.35 -22.77 -8.14
CA LYS A 68 6.59 -22.75 -7.35
C LYS A 68 7.23 -21.36 -7.27
N GLY A 69 7.09 -20.55 -8.32
CA GLY A 69 7.51 -19.15 -8.33
C GLY A 69 6.69 -18.28 -7.37
N ILE A 70 5.37 -18.48 -7.35
CA ILE A 70 4.44 -17.77 -6.44
C ILE A 70 4.73 -18.16 -4.99
N GLU A 71 4.84 -19.46 -4.71
CA GLU A 71 5.13 -20.00 -3.38
C GLU A 71 6.41 -19.39 -2.78
N ARG A 72 7.51 -19.35 -3.55
CA ARG A 72 8.77 -18.71 -3.11
C ARG A 72 8.62 -17.23 -2.79
N ARG A 73 7.87 -16.47 -3.60
CA ARG A 73 7.62 -15.04 -3.34
C ARG A 73 6.78 -14.83 -2.08
N LEU A 74 5.77 -15.68 -1.88
CA LEU A 74 4.93 -15.64 -0.67
C LEU A 74 5.75 -15.96 0.58
N MET A 75 6.60 -16.99 0.53
CA MET A 75 7.51 -17.32 1.64
C MET A 75 8.41 -16.15 2.01
N TYR A 76 9.03 -15.49 1.02
CA TYR A 76 9.87 -14.31 1.26
C TYR A 76 9.08 -13.17 1.91
N THR A 77 7.91 -12.85 1.34
CA THR A 77 7.04 -11.78 1.87
C THR A 77 6.58 -12.08 3.29
N LEU A 78 6.24 -13.34 3.58
CA LEU A 78 5.85 -13.77 4.91
C LEU A 78 7.00 -13.62 5.93
N GLY A 79 8.24 -13.93 5.52
CA GLY A 79 9.43 -13.74 6.35
C GLY A 79 9.66 -12.27 6.69
N ASP A 80 9.66 -11.39 5.68
CA ASP A 80 9.81 -9.95 5.86
C ASP A 80 8.72 -9.35 6.76
N LEU A 81 7.46 -9.76 6.58
CA LEU A 81 6.37 -9.32 7.43
C LEU A 81 6.53 -9.78 8.88
N LYS A 82 6.98 -11.02 9.12
CA LYS A 82 7.27 -11.51 10.48
C LYS A 82 8.36 -10.69 11.16
N GLU A 83 9.44 -10.39 10.44
CA GLU A 83 10.53 -9.56 10.97
C GLU A 83 10.05 -8.14 11.33
N LYS A 84 9.25 -7.52 10.45
CA LYS A 84 8.64 -6.21 10.71
C LYS A 84 7.72 -6.22 11.93
N ILE A 85 6.94 -7.29 12.11
CA ILE A 85 6.07 -7.45 13.28
C ILE A 85 6.90 -7.50 14.57
N GLU A 86 7.99 -8.26 14.60
CA GLU A 86 8.85 -8.33 15.79
C GLU A 86 9.54 -6.99 16.10
N LYS A 87 10.01 -6.27 15.07
CA LYS A 87 10.55 -4.91 15.24
C LYS A 87 9.51 -3.95 15.83
N LEU A 88 8.28 -3.96 15.30
CA LEU A 88 7.20 -3.11 15.80
C LEU A 88 6.78 -3.46 17.23
N LYS A 89 6.81 -4.74 17.61
CA LYS A 89 6.55 -5.15 18.99
C LYS A 89 7.59 -4.59 19.96
N LEU A 90 8.87 -4.65 19.60
CA LEU A 90 9.95 -4.10 20.43
C LEU A 90 9.85 -2.58 20.58
N GLN A 91 9.60 -1.87 19.47
CA GLN A 91 9.40 -0.42 19.50
C GLN A 91 8.19 -0.03 20.36
N ARG A 92 7.11 -0.81 20.30
CA ARG A 92 5.93 -0.57 21.13
C ARG A 92 6.24 -0.74 22.62
N SER A 93 6.97 -1.78 23.02
CA SER A 93 7.34 -1.95 24.45
C SER A 93 8.21 -0.80 24.93
N GLU A 94 9.22 -0.42 24.15
CA GLU A 94 10.11 0.69 24.50
C GLU A 94 9.36 2.02 24.64
N LEU A 95 8.44 2.33 23.71
CA LEU A 95 7.62 3.54 23.80
C LEU A 95 6.66 3.51 24.99
N LEU A 96 6.12 2.35 25.36
CA LEU A 96 5.28 2.22 26.55
C LEU A 96 6.08 2.51 27.82
N ASP A 97 7.29 1.99 27.93
CA ASP A 97 8.19 2.24 29.07
C ASP A 97 8.55 3.73 29.17
N GLN A 98 8.81 4.38 28.03
CA GLN A 98 9.08 5.83 27.98
C GLN A 98 7.86 6.65 28.43
N ILE A 99 6.65 6.30 27.98
CA ILE A 99 5.42 6.98 28.39
C ILE A 99 5.20 6.84 29.89
N GLU A 100 5.41 5.65 30.46
CA GLU A 100 5.27 5.42 31.90
C GLU A 100 6.31 6.22 32.70
N GLY A 101 7.56 6.26 32.23
CA GLY A 101 8.61 7.08 32.84
C GLY A 101 8.27 8.58 32.84
N LEU A 102 7.80 9.11 31.71
CA LEU A 102 7.36 10.51 31.60
C LEU A 102 6.16 10.81 32.50
N LYS A 103 5.20 9.88 32.58
CA LYS A 103 4.04 10.01 33.47
C LYS A 103 4.45 10.10 34.93
N ARG A 104 5.36 9.23 35.38
CA ARG A 104 5.88 9.25 36.76
C ARG A 104 6.63 10.55 37.05
N ALA A 105 7.53 10.96 36.16
CA ALA A 105 8.26 12.22 36.34
C ALA A 105 7.35 13.46 36.35
N GLY A 106 6.28 13.44 35.56
CA GLY A 106 5.24 14.46 35.59
C GLY A 106 4.48 14.50 36.91
N GLN A 107 4.08 13.32 37.41
CA GLN A 107 3.39 13.21 38.70
C GLN A 107 4.25 13.68 39.87
N GLU A 108 5.51 13.26 39.93
CA GLU A 108 6.45 13.68 40.99
C GLU A 108 6.60 15.20 41.02
N LYS A 109 6.73 15.84 39.85
CA LYS A 109 6.81 17.30 39.76
C LYS A 109 5.51 17.98 40.21
N ALA A 110 4.36 17.44 39.83
CA ALA A 110 3.07 17.96 40.26
C ALA A 110 2.94 17.89 41.79
N ASP A 111 3.23 16.73 42.38
CA ASP A 111 3.19 16.52 43.83
C ASP A 111 4.14 17.46 44.58
N THR A 112 5.34 17.72 44.05
CA THR A 112 6.27 18.69 44.62
C THR A 112 5.71 20.11 44.56
N LEU A 113 5.21 20.55 43.41
CA LEU A 113 4.65 21.89 43.24
C LEU A 113 3.40 22.09 44.10
N GLU A 114 2.55 21.08 44.26
CA GLU A 114 1.38 21.14 45.14
C GLU A 114 1.77 21.36 46.60
N LYS A 115 2.84 20.69 47.08
CA LYS A 115 3.38 20.90 48.42
C LYS A 115 3.97 22.30 48.60
N GLU A 116 4.72 22.79 47.61
CA GLU A 116 5.28 24.15 47.64
C GLU A 116 4.16 25.21 47.66
N VAL A 117 3.14 25.05 46.83
CA VAL A 117 1.96 25.95 46.81
C VAL A 117 1.21 25.90 48.13
N ALA A 118 1.08 24.74 48.76
CA ALA A 118 0.46 24.62 50.08
C ALA A 118 1.25 25.40 51.15
N SER A 119 2.57 25.21 51.21
CA SER A 119 3.46 25.96 52.12
C SER A 119 3.34 27.47 51.91
N LEU A 120 3.41 27.93 50.66
CA LEU A 120 3.29 29.36 50.35
C LEU A 120 1.92 29.93 50.72
N ARG A 121 0.84 29.14 50.58
CA ARG A 121 -0.49 29.57 51.01
C ARG A 121 -0.57 29.74 52.52
N GLU A 122 0.03 28.84 53.30
CA GLU A 122 0.13 28.97 54.75
C GLU A 122 0.96 30.20 55.14
N GLU A 123 2.13 30.39 54.52
CA GLU A 123 2.97 31.57 54.74
C GLU A 123 2.21 32.87 54.44
N VAL A 124 1.50 32.94 53.31
CA VAL A 124 0.69 34.12 52.96
C VAL A 124 -0.41 34.37 53.99
N GLU A 125 -1.05 33.32 54.51
CA GLU A 125 -2.10 33.46 55.51
C GLU A 125 -1.53 33.97 56.85
N THR A 126 -0.41 33.41 57.32
CA THR A 126 0.28 33.91 58.51
C THR A 126 0.72 35.38 58.36
N LEU A 127 1.21 35.79 57.18
CA LEU A 127 1.57 37.18 56.91
C LEU A 127 0.35 38.12 56.97
N LYS A 128 -0.80 37.69 56.44
CA LYS A 128 -2.05 38.49 56.53
C LYS A 128 -2.51 38.65 57.97
N GLU A 129 -2.46 37.59 58.78
CA GLU A 129 -2.81 37.67 60.21
C GLU A 129 -1.93 38.67 60.94
N MET A 130 -0.62 38.67 60.68
CA MET A 130 0.30 39.66 61.27
C MET A 130 0.06 41.10 60.79
N LEU A 131 -0.45 41.29 59.58
CA LEU A 131 -0.74 42.61 58.99
C LEU A 131 -2.17 43.10 59.31
N GLY A 132 -3.04 42.23 59.83
CA GLY A 132 -4.45 42.50 60.13
C GLY A 132 -4.71 43.33 61.39
N ASP A 133 -3.67 43.81 62.07
CA ASP A 133 -3.74 44.66 63.27
C ASP A 133 -3.55 46.17 63.00
N TYR A 134 -3.98 46.67 61.82
CA TYR A 134 -4.11 48.12 61.54
C TYR A 134 -5.39 48.47 60.77
#